data_AF-A0A934WG49-F1
#
_entry.id   AF-A0A934WG49-F1
#
_cell.length_a   1.000
_cell.length_b   1.000
_cell.length_c   1.000
_cell.angle_alpha   90.00
_cell.angle_beta   90.00
_cell.angle_gamma   90.00
#
_symmetry.space_group_name_H-M   'P 1'
#
loop_
_entity.id
_entity.type
_entity.pdbx_description
1 polymer ?
#
loop_
_entity_poly.entity_id
_entity_poly.type
_entity_poly.pdbx_seq_one_letter_code
_entity_poly.pdbx_strand_id
1 'polypeptide(L)'
;MGIMKRLSEQLLSSRRKPKANLHHLPFEISLESMSEADKFARRQDKDSVEQFNKDVSGWSINTTRRLKANVRMMVREDRKLSDSINPNVYYDNKYGVKEANRIGFSFVREGIHIHKGAGRGQGGYKGSKWYNQYGEQKTTQLSSLAKMGTGNRKPIEWFDPVIDQELPQLADLVAGYSVTLFMDASRIYIDK
;
A
#
# COMPACT_ATOMS: atom_id res chain seq x y z
N MET A 1 -15.25 45.87 6.40
CA MET A 1 -15.64 44.48 6.07
C MET A 1 -14.41 43.54 6.00
N GLY A 2 -13.61 43.42 7.07
CA GLY A 2 -12.27 42.79 6.97
C GLY A 2 -11.95 41.66 7.96
N ILE A 3 -12.87 41.29 8.86
CA ILE A 3 -12.56 40.40 9.99
C ILE A 3 -13.13 38.98 9.76
N MET A 4 -14.25 38.85 9.04
CA MET A 4 -14.91 37.55 8.79
C MET A 4 -14.19 36.64 7.79
N LYS A 5 -13.31 37.17 6.92
CA LYS A 5 -12.56 36.36 5.94
C LYS A 5 -11.41 35.57 6.56
N ARG A 6 -10.74 36.11 7.59
CA ARG A 6 -9.59 35.43 8.24
C ARG A 6 -10.00 34.22 9.08
N LEU A 7 -11.17 34.26 9.71
CA LEU A 7 -11.68 33.13 10.50
C LEU A 7 -12.08 31.93 9.62
N SER A 8 -12.65 32.17 8.44
CA SER A 8 -12.96 31.09 7.49
C SER A 8 -11.71 30.41 6.93
N GLU A 9 -10.62 31.15 6.72
CA GLU A 9 -9.35 30.60 6.24
C GLU A 9 -8.61 29.80 7.33
N GLN A 10 -8.69 30.23 8.60
CA GLN A 10 -8.16 29.45 9.74
C GLN A 10 -8.94 28.17 10.05
N LEU A 11 -10.26 28.13 9.79
CA LEU A 11 -11.07 26.93 9.99
C LEU A 11 -10.90 25.90 8.86
N LEU A 12 -10.44 26.32 7.67
CA LEU A 12 -10.14 25.41 6.57
C LEU A 12 -8.73 24.79 6.68
N SER A 13 -7.79 25.43 7.37
CA SER A 13 -6.45 24.86 7.64
C SER A 13 -6.42 23.92 8.86
N SER A 14 -7.44 23.95 9.73
CA SER A 14 -7.50 23.11 10.94
C SER A 14 -8.30 21.81 10.81
N ARG A 15 -8.83 21.49 9.62
CA ARG A 15 -9.30 20.13 9.31
C ARG A 15 -8.10 19.19 9.20
N ARG A 16 -7.45 18.89 10.33
CA ARG A 16 -6.79 17.60 10.52
C ARG A 16 -7.85 16.58 10.19
N LYS A 17 -7.70 15.93 9.02
CA LYS A 17 -8.47 14.73 8.69
C LYS A 17 -8.43 13.86 9.94
N PRO A 18 -9.58 13.33 10.42
CA PRO A 18 -9.53 12.37 11.50
C PRO A 18 -8.49 11.34 11.11
N LYS A 19 -7.53 11.05 12.00
CA LYS A 19 -6.62 9.92 11.80
C LYS A 19 -7.56 8.72 11.70
N ALA A 20 -7.94 8.35 10.47
CA ALA A 20 -8.58 7.09 10.20
C ALA A 20 -7.72 6.07 10.95
N ASN A 21 -8.34 5.26 11.80
CA ASN A 21 -7.63 4.25 12.59
C ASN A 21 -6.61 3.57 11.68
N LEU A 22 -5.34 3.94 11.85
CA LEU A 22 -4.19 3.60 10.98
C LEU A 22 -3.81 2.12 11.11
N HIS A 23 -4.70 1.34 11.70
CA HIS A 23 -4.54 -0.08 11.92
C HIS A 23 -4.66 -0.88 10.62
N HIS A 24 -5.14 -0.28 9.52
CA HIS A 24 -5.56 -1.03 8.34
C HIS A 24 -5.42 -0.22 7.03
N LEU A 25 -4.20 0.11 6.60
CA LEU A 25 -4.01 0.66 5.24
C LEU A 25 -4.32 -0.42 4.20
N PRO A 26 -4.86 -0.05 3.02
CA PRO A 26 -4.99 -1.00 1.92
C PRO A 26 -3.61 -1.41 1.41
N PHE A 27 -3.43 -2.67 1.01
CA PHE A 27 -2.18 -3.24 0.50
C PHE A 27 -1.06 -3.34 1.54
N GLU A 28 -1.36 -4.00 2.66
CA GLU A 28 -0.38 -4.24 3.72
C GLU A 28 -0.43 -5.68 4.26
N ILE A 29 0.71 -6.09 4.82
CA ILE A 29 0.94 -7.28 5.63
C ILE A 29 1.06 -6.81 7.07
N SER A 30 0.33 -7.42 7.99
CA SER A 30 0.42 -7.12 9.43
C SER A 30 1.23 -8.19 10.15
N LEU A 31 2.07 -7.76 11.09
CA LEU A 31 2.85 -8.62 11.97
C LEU A 31 2.30 -8.47 13.40
N GLU A 32 1.52 -9.46 13.83
CA GLU A 32 0.68 -9.39 15.02
C GLU A 32 1.20 -10.31 16.13
N SER A 33 1.19 -9.82 17.37
CA SER A 33 1.65 -10.60 18.53
C SER A 33 0.49 -11.34 19.19
N MET A 34 0.71 -12.55 19.73
CA MET A 34 -0.30 -13.28 20.52
C MET A 34 -0.79 -12.45 21.72
N SER A 35 0.13 -11.76 22.39
CA SER A 35 -0.18 -10.94 23.55
C SER A 35 0.75 -9.73 23.66
N GLU A 36 0.31 -8.73 24.43
CA GLU A 36 1.14 -7.57 24.76
C GLU A 36 2.31 -7.94 25.70
N ALA A 37 2.18 -9.01 26.49
CA ALA A 37 3.26 -9.52 27.33
C ALA A 37 4.39 -10.12 26.48
N ASP A 38 4.06 -10.92 25.45
CA ASP A 38 5.05 -11.50 24.54
C ASP A 38 5.78 -10.41 23.76
N LYS A 39 5.03 -9.40 23.30
CA LYS A 39 5.59 -8.23 22.64
C LYS A 39 6.54 -7.45 23.53
N PHE A 40 6.18 -7.25 24.80
CA PHE A 40 7.06 -6.61 25.77
C PHE A 40 8.32 -7.43 26.03
N ALA A 41 8.20 -8.76 26.16
CA ALA A 41 9.32 -9.66 26.39
C ALA A 41 10.31 -9.65 25.21
N ARG A 42 9.83 -9.74 23.97
CA ARG A 42 10.70 -9.65 22.77
C ARG A 42 11.47 -8.34 22.70
N ARG A 43 10.85 -7.23 23.09
CA ARG A 43 11.48 -5.90 23.06
C ARG A 43 12.57 -5.71 24.13
N GLN A 44 12.72 -6.63 25.07
CA GLN A 44 13.87 -6.62 25.99
C GLN A 44 15.16 -7.00 25.26
N ASP A 45 15.08 -7.88 24.27
CA ASP A 45 16.20 -8.26 23.41
C ASP A 45 16.33 -7.28 22.24
N LYS A 46 17.04 -6.19 22.48
CA LYS A 46 17.21 -5.11 21.49
C LYS A 46 17.97 -5.55 20.26
N ASP A 47 18.95 -6.43 20.41
CA ASP A 47 19.79 -6.89 19.31
C ASP A 47 18.98 -7.79 18.37
N SER A 48 18.17 -8.69 18.93
CA SER A 48 17.23 -9.51 18.16
C SER A 48 16.20 -8.66 17.41
N VAL A 49 15.63 -7.63 18.06
CA VAL A 49 14.70 -6.70 17.40
C VAL A 49 15.39 -5.90 16.28
N GLU A 50 16.61 -5.44 16.49
CA GLU A 50 17.36 -4.71 15.46
C GLU A 50 17.64 -5.60 14.24
N GLN A 51 18.05 -6.84 14.47
CA GLN A 51 18.29 -7.81 13.40
C GLN A 51 17.00 -8.10 12.63
N PHE A 52 15.90 -8.38 13.34
CA PHE A 52 14.59 -8.59 12.72
C PHE A 52 14.15 -7.41 11.85
N ASN A 53 14.32 -6.18 12.34
CA ASN A 53 14.00 -4.98 11.56
C ASN A 53 14.85 -4.87 10.29
N LYS A 54 16.14 -5.21 10.35
CA LYS A 54 17.03 -5.22 9.18
C LYS A 54 16.57 -6.27 8.18
N ASP A 55 16.19 -7.45 8.64
CA ASP A 55 15.76 -8.55 7.78
C ASP A 55 14.43 -8.25 7.09
N VAL A 56 13.44 -7.73 7.83
CA VAL A 56 12.16 -7.27 7.26
C VAL A 56 12.37 -6.13 6.26
N SER A 57 13.23 -5.16 6.59
CA SER A 57 13.59 -4.08 5.68
C SER A 57 14.25 -4.61 4.40
N GLY A 58 15.22 -5.53 4.54
CA GLY A 58 15.90 -6.18 3.44
C GLY A 58 14.94 -6.95 2.52
N TRP A 59 14.02 -7.73 3.10
CA TRP A 59 12.96 -8.41 2.36
C TRP A 59 12.09 -7.42 1.58
N SER A 60 11.67 -6.31 2.19
CA SER A 60 10.81 -5.32 1.53
C SER A 60 11.50 -4.62 0.34
N ILE A 61 12.81 -4.36 0.47
CA ILE A 61 13.64 -3.78 -0.60
C ILE A 61 13.81 -4.79 -1.73
N ASN A 62 14.07 -6.06 -1.41
CA ASN A 62 14.21 -7.12 -2.40
C ASN A 62 12.90 -7.35 -3.18
N THR A 63 11.79 -7.45 -2.46
CA THR A 63 10.45 -7.59 -3.04
C THR A 63 10.13 -6.41 -3.95
N THR A 64 10.45 -5.18 -3.51
CA THR A 64 10.29 -3.98 -4.35
C THR A 64 11.10 -4.08 -5.64
N ARG A 65 12.36 -4.52 -5.58
CA ARG A 65 13.20 -4.70 -6.76
C ARG A 65 12.59 -5.71 -7.74
N ARG A 66 12.05 -6.82 -7.24
CA ARG A 66 11.34 -7.82 -8.06
C ARG A 66 10.07 -7.26 -8.68
N LEU A 67 9.25 -6.54 -7.91
CA LEU A 67 8.06 -5.86 -8.42
C LEU A 67 8.41 -4.88 -9.54
N LYS A 68 9.45 -4.05 -9.35
CA LYS A 68 9.95 -3.12 -10.38
C LYS A 68 10.39 -3.83 -11.64
N ALA A 69 11.15 -4.91 -11.52
CA ALA A 69 11.58 -5.71 -12.65
C ALA A 69 10.38 -6.34 -13.39
N ASN A 70 9.43 -6.90 -12.64
CA ASN A 70 8.23 -7.53 -13.20
C ASN A 70 7.37 -6.54 -14.00
N VAL A 71 7.18 -5.32 -13.48
CA VAL A 71 6.50 -4.24 -14.21
C VAL A 71 7.22 -3.90 -15.52
N ARG A 72 8.54 -3.68 -15.48
CA ARG A 72 9.32 -3.34 -16.68
C ARG A 72 9.28 -4.42 -17.75
N MET A 73 9.14 -5.68 -17.34
CA MET A 73 9.01 -6.81 -18.26
C MET A 73 7.63 -6.92 -18.90
N MET A 74 6.56 -6.73 -18.12
CA MET A 74 5.19 -7.02 -18.58
C MET A 74 4.43 -5.79 -19.11
N VAL A 75 4.76 -4.59 -18.62
CA VAL A 75 4.04 -3.36 -18.96
C VAL A 75 4.75 -2.62 -20.09
N ARG A 76 4.20 -2.73 -21.31
CA ARG A 76 4.78 -2.14 -22.53
C ARG A 76 5.04 -0.63 -22.44
N GLU A 77 4.14 0.12 -21.79
CA GLU A 77 4.27 1.57 -21.59
C GLU A 77 4.43 1.91 -20.11
N ASP A 78 5.50 1.40 -19.49
CA ASP A 78 5.85 1.76 -18.12
C ASP A 78 6.43 3.18 -18.07
N ARG A 79 5.57 4.19 -17.92
CA ARG A 79 5.99 5.60 -17.83
C ARG A 79 6.37 6.04 -16.42
N LYS A 80 5.75 5.43 -15.41
CA LYS A 80 5.84 5.85 -13.99
C LYS A 80 5.67 4.71 -13.00
N LEU A 81 5.14 3.57 -13.43
CA LEU A 81 4.68 2.56 -12.48
C LEU A 81 5.88 1.97 -11.75
N SER A 82 6.88 1.43 -12.45
CA SER A 82 8.03 0.80 -11.78
C SER A 82 8.72 1.77 -10.84
N ASP A 83 8.95 3.00 -11.30
CA ASP A 83 9.74 3.96 -10.52
C ASP A 83 8.98 4.46 -9.29
N SER A 84 7.65 4.42 -9.32
CA SER A 84 6.81 4.82 -8.18
C SER A 84 6.71 3.78 -7.05
N ILE A 85 7.12 2.53 -7.29
CA ILE A 85 7.00 1.46 -6.29
C ILE A 85 7.99 1.72 -5.17
N ASN A 86 7.49 1.84 -3.94
CA ASN A 86 8.31 2.00 -2.75
C ASN A 86 7.83 1.09 -1.62
N PRO A 87 8.74 0.43 -0.88
CA PRO A 87 8.40 -0.32 0.31
C PRO A 87 8.11 0.64 1.45
N ASN A 88 7.17 0.27 2.31
CA ASN A 88 6.83 0.97 3.54
C ASN A 88 6.87 -0.03 4.69
N VAL A 89 7.89 0.06 5.54
CA VAL A 89 7.96 -0.69 6.79
C VAL A 89 7.53 0.22 7.92
N TYR A 90 6.52 -0.23 8.68
CA TYR A 90 6.01 0.48 9.84
C TYR A 90 6.51 -0.19 11.10
N TYR A 91 6.75 0.64 12.11
CA TYR A 91 7.28 0.21 13.39
C TYR A 91 6.32 0.60 14.50
N ASP A 92 6.15 -0.31 15.44
CA ASP A 92 5.56 -0.01 16.73
C ASP A 92 6.70 0.29 17.71
N ASN A 93 6.62 1.44 18.39
CA ASN A 93 7.62 1.94 19.34
C ASN A 93 7.17 1.89 20.81
N LYS A 94 6.07 1.18 21.11
CA LYS A 94 5.61 0.92 22.47
C LYS A 94 6.77 0.30 23.28
N TYR A 95 6.96 0.71 24.52
CA TYR A 95 8.08 0.24 25.36
C TYR A 95 9.49 0.69 24.91
N GLY A 96 9.60 1.70 24.04
CA GLY A 96 10.87 2.39 23.76
C GLY A 96 11.78 1.73 22.74
N VAL A 97 11.41 0.55 22.23
CA VAL A 97 12.12 -0.16 21.15
C VAL A 97 11.21 -0.24 19.93
N LYS A 98 11.76 0.08 18.75
CA LYS A 98 11.04 0.00 17.47
C LYS A 98 11.07 -1.44 16.97
N GLU A 99 9.92 -2.05 16.80
CA GLU A 99 9.77 -3.40 16.22
C GLU A 99 8.86 -3.28 15.00
N ALA A 100 9.28 -3.84 13.87
CA ALA A 100 8.49 -3.86 12.64
C ALA A 100 7.15 -4.56 12.91
N ASN A 101 6.05 -3.91 12.51
CA ASN A 101 4.71 -4.44 12.79
C ASN A 101 3.78 -4.44 11.56
N ARG A 102 4.13 -3.73 10.49
CA ARG A 102 3.42 -3.79 9.21
C ARG A 102 4.36 -3.53 8.06
N ILE A 103 4.05 -4.11 6.90
CA ILE A 103 4.80 -3.91 5.66
C ILE A 103 3.80 -3.67 4.54
N GLY A 104 4.02 -2.64 3.73
CA GLY A 104 3.17 -2.37 2.56
C GLY A 104 3.97 -1.80 1.40
N PHE A 105 3.31 -1.60 0.28
CA PHE A 105 3.93 -1.03 -0.93
C PHE A 105 3.09 0.12 -1.46
N SER A 106 3.71 1.27 -1.68
CA SER A 106 3.08 2.41 -2.33
C SER A 106 3.48 2.48 -3.79
N PHE A 107 2.54 2.80 -4.67
CA PHE A 107 2.75 2.97 -6.10
C PHE A 107 1.66 3.88 -6.69
N VAL A 108 1.86 4.37 -7.92
CA VAL A 108 0.84 5.18 -8.59
C VAL A 108 -0.42 4.37 -8.85
N ARG A 109 -1.59 5.01 -8.70
CA ARG A 109 -2.92 4.37 -8.89
C ARG A 109 -3.06 3.64 -10.23
N GLU A 110 -2.35 4.09 -11.27
CA GLU A 110 -2.34 3.42 -12.58
C GLU A 110 -2.02 1.92 -12.48
N GLY A 111 -1.18 1.51 -11.53
CA GLY A 111 -0.85 0.12 -11.27
C GLY A 111 -2.08 -0.76 -11.00
N ILE A 112 -3.09 -0.26 -10.28
CA ILE A 112 -4.33 -1.01 -10.03
C ILE A 112 -5.10 -1.24 -11.33
N HIS A 113 -5.15 -0.23 -12.21
CA HIS A 113 -5.85 -0.34 -13.49
C HIS A 113 -5.14 -1.32 -14.43
N ILE A 114 -3.80 -1.31 -14.44
CA ILE A 114 -2.99 -2.27 -15.20
C ILE A 114 -3.25 -3.69 -14.69
N HIS A 115 -3.19 -3.87 -13.35
CA HIS A 115 -3.40 -5.16 -12.69
C HIS A 115 -4.77 -5.74 -13.02
N LYS A 116 -5.84 -4.96 -12.85
CA LYS A 116 -7.23 -5.37 -13.12
C LYS A 116 -7.62 -5.37 -14.61
N GLY A 117 -6.75 -4.92 -15.51
CA GLY A 117 -7.10 -4.76 -16.94
C GLY A 117 -8.10 -3.63 -17.24
N ALA A 118 -8.23 -2.64 -16.36
CA ALA A 118 -9.12 -1.51 -16.59
C ALA A 118 -8.63 -0.61 -17.75
N GLY A 119 -9.47 -0.47 -18.76
CA GLY A 119 -9.23 0.34 -19.95
C GLY A 119 -9.92 1.71 -19.89
N ARG A 120 -9.43 2.66 -20.70
CA ARG A 120 -10.11 3.95 -20.89
C ARG A 120 -11.46 3.72 -21.59
N GLY A 121 -12.47 4.50 -21.21
CA GLY A 121 -13.80 4.44 -21.85
C GLY A 121 -14.69 3.27 -21.40
N GLN A 122 -14.28 2.52 -20.39
CA GLN A 122 -14.98 1.33 -19.86
C GLN A 122 -15.34 1.54 -18.38
N GLY A 123 -16.15 2.55 -18.13
CA GLY A 123 -16.57 2.96 -16.79
C GLY A 123 -17.71 2.10 -16.22
N GLY A 124 -17.82 2.13 -14.89
CA GLY A 124 -18.96 1.54 -14.17
C GLY A 124 -20.26 2.31 -14.37
N TYR A 125 -21.25 2.01 -13.53
CA TYR A 125 -22.57 2.64 -13.61
C TYR A 125 -22.61 4.07 -13.07
N LYS A 126 -21.66 4.43 -12.20
CA LYS A 126 -21.57 5.75 -11.57
C LYS A 126 -20.35 6.52 -12.09
N GLY A 127 -20.58 7.72 -12.61
CA GLY A 127 -19.52 8.64 -13.02
C GLY A 127 -18.86 9.37 -11.84
N SER A 128 -17.71 9.98 -12.11
CA SER A 128 -16.94 10.81 -11.17
C SER A 128 -16.54 12.14 -11.80
N LYS A 129 -16.17 13.10 -10.96
CA LYS A 129 -15.59 14.39 -11.33
C LYS A 129 -14.20 14.50 -10.70
N TRP A 130 -13.22 15.00 -11.43
CA TRP A 130 -11.84 15.16 -10.94
C TRP A 130 -11.17 16.35 -11.60
N TYR A 131 -10.13 16.90 -10.96
CA TYR A 131 -9.28 17.93 -11.58
C TYR A 131 -8.05 17.29 -12.21
N ASN A 132 -7.66 17.73 -13.41
CA ASN A 132 -6.40 17.30 -14.02
C ASN A 132 -5.20 18.08 -13.46
N GLN A 133 -3.99 17.75 -13.92
CA GLN A 133 -2.75 18.43 -13.52
C GLN A 133 -2.69 19.92 -13.87
N TYR A 134 -3.59 20.40 -14.74
CA TYR A 134 -3.71 21.81 -15.15
C TYR A 134 -4.83 22.54 -14.41
N GLY A 135 -5.47 21.89 -13.41
CA GLY A 135 -6.57 22.48 -12.63
C GLY A 135 -7.93 22.48 -13.34
N GLU A 136 -8.07 21.81 -14.49
CA GLU A 136 -9.33 21.72 -15.21
C GLU A 136 -10.20 20.59 -14.64
N GLN A 137 -11.48 20.90 -14.39
CA GLN A 137 -12.44 19.88 -13.98
C GLN A 137 -12.82 18.99 -15.18
N LYS A 138 -12.57 17.70 -15.04
CA LYS A 138 -13.04 16.63 -15.94
C LYS A 138 -14.18 15.87 -15.28
N THR A 139 -15.06 15.32 -16.11
CA THR A 139 -16.16 14.45 -15.68
C THR A 139 -16.10 13.17 -16.51
N THR A 140 -16.57 12.05 -15.95
CA THR A 140 -16.76 10.80 -16.70
C THR A 140 -17.59 11.04 -17.94
N GLN A 141 -17.12 10.54 -19.08
CA GLN A 141 -17.88 10.58 -20.33
C GLN A 141 -19.10 9.65 -20.19
N LEU A 142 -20.29 10.15 -20.46
CA LEU A 142 -21.54 9.38 -20.39
C LEU A 142 -21.47 8.11 -21.25
N SER A 143 -20.83 8.21 -22.43
CA SER A 143 -20.61 7.08 -23.35
C SER A 143 -19.71 5.98 -22.80
N SER A 144 -19.02 6.22 -21.68
CA SER A 144 -18.19 5.21 -21.01
C SER A 144 -18.92 4.47 -19.88
N LEU A 145 -20.11 4.92 -19.46
CA LEU A 145 -20.84 4.28 -18.36
C LEU A 145 -21.42 2.93 -18.78
N ALA A 146 -21.64 2.05 -17.79
CA ALA A 146 -22.18 0.70 -17.96
C ALA A 146 -21.35 -0.21 -18.90
N LYS A 147 -20.07 0.12 -19.09
CA LYS A 147 -19.12 -0.63 -19.93
C LYS A 147 -18.03 -1.33 -19.09
N MET A 148 -18.29 -1.51 -17.80
CA MET A 148 -17.41 -2.27 -16.93
C MET A 148 -17.39 -3.73 -17.36
N GLY A 149 -16.20 -4.32 -17.50
CA GLY A 149 -16.04 -5.71 -17.95
C GLY A 149 -16.15 -5.91 -19.46
N THR A 150 -16.53 -4.88 -20.25
CA THR A 150 -16.59 -4.96 -21.72
C THR A 150 -15.31 -4.50 -22.42
N GLY A 151 -14.26 -4.17 -21.66
CA GLY A 151 -13.01 -3.68 -22.20
C GLY A 151 -12.13 -4.77 -22.80
N ASN A 152 -11.44 -4.44 -23.91
CA ASN A 152 -10.51 -5.37 -24.58
C ASN A 152 -9.13 -5.47 -23.90
N ARG A 153 -8.90 -4.75 -22.80
CA ARG A 153 -7.61 -4.76 -22.12
C ARG A 153 -7.53 -5.98 -21.22
N LYS A 154 -6.51 -6.82 -21.45
CA LYS A 154 -6.23 -7.96 -20.58
C LYS A 154 -5.58 -7.48 -19.26
N PRO A 155 -5.95 -8.07 -18.11
CA PRO A 155 -5.22 -7.93 -16.85
C PRO A 155 -3.72 -8.23 -17.05
N ILE A 156 -2.88 -7.46 -16.38
CA ILE A 156 -1.44 -7.74 -16.27
C ILE A 156 -1.14 -7.82 -14.78
N GLU A 157 -1.16 -9.04 -14.24
CA GLU A 157 -0.99 -9.32 -12.81
C GLU A 157 0.47 -9.09 -12.38
N TRP A 158 0.86 -7.82 -12.28
CA TRP A 158 2.24 -7.43 -12.02
C TRP A 158 2.63 -7.47 -10.54
N PHE A 159 1.65 -7.43 -9.64
CA PHE A 159 1.86 -7.34 -8.20
C PHE A 159 1.69 -8.70 -7.51
N ASP A 160 0.46 -9.22 -7.50
CA ASP A 160 0.05 -10.40 -6.71
C ASP A 160 0.97 -11.64 -6.90
N PRO A 161 1.32 -12.07 -8.13
CA PRO A 161 2.18 -13.25 -8.31
C PRO A 161 3.60 -13.07 -7.74
N VAL A 162 4.10 -11.83 -7.69
CA VAL A 162 5.41 -11.55 -7.09
C VAL A 162 5.30 -11.60 -5.57
N ILE A 163 4.22 -11.07 -5.00
CA ILE A 163 3.98 -11.14 -3.56
C ILE A 163 3.83 -12.58 -3.11
N ASP A 164 3.05 -13.40 -3.83
CA ASP A 164 2.90 -14.84 -3.53
C ASP A 164 4.23 -15.58 -3.47
N GLN A 165 5.16 -15.24 -4.37
CA GLN A 165 6.48 -15.85 -4.40
C GLN A 165 7.39 -15.39 -3.26
N GLU A 166 7.22 -14.16 -2.77
CA GLU A 166 8.08 -13.56 -1.74
C GLU A 166 7.56 -13.81 -0.31
N LEU A 167 6.25 -14.05 -0.13
CA LEU A 167 5.63 -14.26 1.18
C LEU A 167 6.23 -15.41 2.00
N PRO A 168 6.58 -16.57 1.42
CA PRO A 168 7.21 -17.66 2.19
C PRO A 168 8.51 -17.22 2.87
N GLN A 169 9.36 -16.44 2.18
CA GLN A 169 10.60 -15.93 2.77
C GLN A 169 10.31 -15.02 3.98
N LEU A 170 9.30 -14.15 3.88
CA LEU A 170 8.91 -13.31 5.02
C LEU A 170 8.36 -14.14 6.17
N ALA A 171 7.57 -15.17 5.88
CA ALA A 171 7.03 -16.07 6.88
C ALA A 171 8.16 -16.78 7.66
N ASP A 172 9.19 -17.25 6.96
CA ASP A 172 10.37 -17.87 7.57
C ASP A 172 11.14 -16.88 8.47
N LEU A 173 11.30 -15.62 8.02
CA LEU A 173 11.93 -14.57 8.85
C LEU A 173 11.13 -14.29 10.12
N VAL A 174 9.80 -14.20 10.02
CA VAL A 174 8.90 -13.96 11.15
C VAL A 174 8.93 -15.14 12.13
N ALA A 175 8.85 -16.38 11.62
CA ALA A 175 8.91 -17.59 12.43
C ALA A 175 10.25 -17.77 13.13
N GLY A 176 11.36 -17.45 12.45
CA GLY A 176 12.70 -17.46 13.02
C GLY A 176 12.92 -16.41 14.10
N TYR A 177 12.23 -15.27 14.01
CA TYR A 177 12.27 -14.21 15.02
C TYR A 177 11.43 -14.54 16.26
N SER A 178 10.18 -15.00 16.09
CA SER A 178 9.34 -15.39 17.23
C SER A 178 8.19 -16.32 16.88
N VAL A 179 8.00 -17.34 17.72
CA VAL A 179 6.84 -18.24 17.71
C VAL A 179 5.52 -17.56 18.11
N THR A 180 5.58 -16.35 18.69
CA THR A 180 4.42 -15.58 19.17
C THR A 180 4.03 -14.44 18.24
N LEU A 181 4.69 -14.32 17.09
CA LEU A 181 4.43 -13.31 16.07
C LEU A 181 3.82 -13.98 14.82
N PHE A 182 2.67 -13.49 14.36
CA PHE A 182 1.95 -14.00 13.19
C PHE A 182 1.96 -12.98 12.07
N MET A 183 1.91 -13.48 10.85
CA MET A 183 1.78 -12.67 9.64
C MET A 183 0.36 -12.77 9.09
N ASP A 184 -0.32 -11.64 8.93
CA ASP A 184 -1.58 -11.54 8.17
C ASP A 184 -1.30 -10.84 6.83
N ALA A 185 -1.35 -11.60 5.74
CA ALA A 185 -1.19 -11.12 4.38
C ALA A 185 -2.52 -10.95 3.63
N SER A 186 -3.68 -11.10 4.27
CA SER A 186 -5.00 -11.08 3.61
C SER A 186 -5.34 -9.77 2.89
N ARG A 187 -4.58 -8.70 3.14
CA ARG A 187 -4.84 -7.35 2.63
C ARG A 187 -3.78 -6.83 1.68
N ILE A 188 -2.75 -7.62 1.39
CA ILE A 188 -1.66 -7.18 0.52
C ILE A 188 -2.05 -7.21 -0.96
N TYR A 189 -2.92 -8.15 -1.35
CA TYR A 189 -3.27 -8.42 -2.74
C TYR A 189 -4.17 -7.34 -3.37
N ILE A 190 -3.96 -7.12 -4.67
CA ILE A 190 -4.82 -6.30 -5.53
C ILE A 190 -6.09 -7.05 -5.91
N ASP A 191 -5.96 -8.34 -6.19
CA ASP A 191 -7.06 -9.27 -6.35
C ASP A 191 -7.51 -9.81 -4.99
N LYS A 192 -8.83 -9.88 -4.79
CA LYS A 192 -9.48 -10.38 -3.58
C LYS A 192 -10.35 -11.56 -3.93
#